data_AF-A0A096CSN7-F1
#
_entry.id   AF-A0A096CSN7-F1
#
_cell.length_a   1.000
_cell.length_b   1.000
_cell.length_c   1.000
_cell.angle_alpha   90.00
_cell.angle_beta   90.00
_cell.angle_gamma   90.00
#
_symmetry.space_group_name_H-M   'P 1'
#
loop_
_entity.id
_entity.type
_entity.pdbx_description
1 polymer ?
#
loop_
_entity_poly.entity_id
_entity_poly.type
_entity_poly.pdbx_seq_one_letter_code
_entity_poly.pdbx_strand_id
1 'polypeptide(L)'
;MSFLGEKSNIKTVKVDIFDIPEAKAEEYIADRELVATEAARIMQPYCVKVVRETLDEQEGEAVVGYFVTGDILFAVILDPFEVPVMKIALQRGKLREYILAANELTEDMLATIEK
;
A
#
# COMPACT_ATOMS: atom_id res chain seq x y z
N MET A 1 -8.40 46.03 2.28
CA MET A 1 -8.16 44.97 3.27
C MET A 1 -7.56 43.77 2.55
N SER A 2 -6.26 43.56 2.70
CA SER A 2 -5.54 42.40 2.15
C SER A 2 -5.60 41.26 3.17
N PHE A 3 -6.31 40.17 2.85
CA PHE A 3 -6.15 38.91 3.55
C PHE A 3 -4.78 38.34 3.16
N LEU A 4 -3.78 38.53 4.02
CA LEU A 4 -2.55 37.76 3.97
C LEU A 4 -2.92 36.35 4.40
N GLY A 5 -3.00 35.44 3.42
CA GLY A 5 -3.11 34.01 3.72
C GLY A 5 -1.91 33.58 4.55
N GLU A 6 -2.15 33.19 5.80
CA GLU A 6 -1.15 32.48 6.59
C GLU A 6 -0.80 31.20 5.84
N LYS A 7 0.37 31.19 5.19
CA LYS A 7 1.03 29.94 4.83
C LYS A 7 1.37 29.27 6.16
N SER A 8 0.50 28.40 6.64
CA SER A 8 0.83 27.51 7.75
C SER A 8 2.09 26.75 7.35
N ASN A 9 3.20 27.04 8.02
CA ASN A 9 4.49 26.40 7.80
C ASN A 9 4.41 25.02 8.47
N ILE A 10 3.65 24.10 7.86
CA ILE A 10 3.46 22.75 8.38
C ILE A 10 4.82 22.05 8.26
N LYS A 11 5.43 21.75 9.41
CA LYS A 11 6.66 20.97 9.45
C LYS A 11 6.36 19.55 8.97
N THR A 12 7.15 19.07 8.02
CA THR A 12 7.06 17.72 7.46
C THR A 12 8.30 16.91 7.83
N VAL A 13 8.15 15.59 7.76
CA VAL A 13 9.24 14.61 7.83
C VAL A 13 9.14 13.67 6.65
N LYS A 14 10.29 13.17 6.18
CA LYS A 14 10.36 12.16 5.12
C LYS A 14 9.99 10.80 5.69
N VAL A 15 8.97 10.17 5.14
CA VAL A 15 8.64 8.75 5.34
C VAL A 15 8.64 8.10 3.97
N ASP A 16 9.58 7.17 3.74
CA ASP A 16 9.92 6.71 2.39
C ASP A 16 10.28 7.91 1.48
N ILE A 17 9.70 8.03 0.30
CA ILE A 17 9.88 9.18 -0.60
C ILE A 17 8.96 10.37 -0.27
N PHE A 18 7.96 10.19 0.60
CA PHE A 18 6.87 11.15 0.82
C PHE A 18 7.15 12.14 1.95
N ASP A 19 6.71 13.38 1.74
CA ASP A 19 6.72 14.42 2.79
C ASP A 19 5.41 14.36 3.59
N ILE A 20 5.50 13.87 4.83
CA ILE A 20 4.36 13.67 5.71
C ILE A 20 4.36 14.75 6.79
N PRO A 21 3.23 15.40 7.11
CA PRO A 21 3.15 16.31 8.25
C PRO A 21 3.67 15.62 9.53
N GLU A 22 4.59 16.25 10.26
CA GLU A 22 5.25 15.64 11.43
C GLU A 22 4.22 15.12 12.45
N ALA A 23 3.13 15.86 12.66
CA ALA A 23 2.03 15.48 13.56
C ALA A 23 1.25 14.22 13.14
N LYS A 24 1.39 13.76 11.89
CA LYS A 24 0.72 12.56 11.34
C LYS A 24 1.71 11.43 11.03
N ALA A 25 3.02 11.68 11.12
CA ALA A 25 4.02 10.74 10.66
C ALA A 25 3.99 9.43 11.44
N GLU A 26 3.82 9.48 12.76
CA GLU A 26 3.74 8.28 13.60
C GLU A 26 2.51 7.41 13.27
N GLU A 27 1.33 8.03 13.14
CA GLU A 27 0.12 7.31 12.73
C GLU A 27 0.27 6.72 11.33
N TYR A 28 0.81 7.49 10.38
CA TYR A 28 1.04 7.03 9.02
C TYR A 28 1.99 5.83 8.97
N ILE A 29 3.10 5.86 9.72
CA ILE A 29 4.04 4.75 9.79
C ILE A 29 3.35 3.50 10.37
N ALA A 30 2.61 3.64 11.47
CA ALA A 30 1.90 2.52 12.08
C ALA A 30 0.86 1.90 11.12
N ASP A 31 0.12 2.74 10.40
CA ASP A 31 -0.87 2.30 9.42
C ASP A 31 -0.22 1.61 8.23
N ARG A 32 0.90 2.16 7.75
CA ARG A 32 1.69 1.60 6.65
C ARG A 32 2.18 0.20 6.98
N GLU A 33 2.70 -0.02 8.20
CA GLU A 33 3.18 -1.33 8.65
C GLU A 33 2.04 -2.34 8.85
N LEU A 34 0.90 -1.89 9.39
CA LEU A 34 -0.30 -2.72 9.54
C LEU A 34 -0.81 -3.20 8.18
N VAL A 35 -1.01 -2.27 7.25
CA VAL A 35 -1.51 -2.57 5.91
C VAL A 35 -0.52 -3.45 5.16
N ALA A 36 0.78 -3.18 5.23
CA ALA A 36 1.79 -4.00 4.57
C ALA A 36 1.76 -5.46 5.06
N THR A 37 1.62 -5.66 6.37
CA THR A 37 1.54 -7.00 6.97
C THR A 37 0.29 -7.75 6.51
N GLU A 38 -0.87 -7.10 6.53
CA GLU A 38 -2.13 -7.72 6.11
C GLU A 38 -2.20 -7.96 4.60
N ALA A 39 -1.69 -7.04 3.79
CA ALA A 39 -1.55 -7.23 2.35
C ALA A 39 -0.68 -8.45 2.05
N ALA A 40 0.48 -8.56 2.70
CA ALA A 40 1.36 -9.71 2.53
C ALA A 40 0.66 -11.03 2.89
N ARG A 41 -0.12 -11.04 4.00
CA ARG A 41 -0.90 -12.22 4.41
C ARG A 41 -1.97 -12.60 3.39
N ILE A 42 -2.62 -11.62 2.76
CA ILE A 42 -3.62 -11.85 1.70
C ILE A 42 -2.96 -12.43 0.45
N MET A 43 -1.75 -11.98 0.10
CA MET A 43 -1.04 -12.39 -1.11
C MET A 43 -0.36 -13.75 -0.99
N GLN A 44 0.10 -14.14 0.21
CA GLN A 44 0.84 -15.37 0.48
C GLN A 44 0.24 -16.66 -0.12
N PRO A 45 -1.08 -16.92 -0.08
CA PRO A 45 -1.65 -18.15 -0.63
C PRO A 45 -1.50 -18.32 -2.15
N TYR A 46 -1.19 -17.24 -2.87
CA TYR A 46 -1.16 -17.15 -4.34
C TYR A 46 0.24 -16.91 -4.91
N CYS A 47 1.20 -16.54 -4.05
CA CYS A 47 2.53 -16.12 -4.46
C CYS A 47 3.59 -17.06 -3.91
N VAL A 48 4.61 -17.38 -4.71
CA VAL A 48 5.79 -18.13 -4.23
C VAL A 48 6.72 -17.27 -3.37
N LYS A 49 6.65 -15.95 -3.55
CA LYS A 49 7.42 -14.97 -2.80
C LYS A 49 6.57 -13.73 -2.61
N VAL A 50 6.53 -13.23 -1.38
CA VAL A 50 5.94 -11.92 -1.04
C VAL A 50 7.01 -11.12 -0.30
N VAL A 51 7.36 -9.94 -0.81
CA VAL A 51 8.43 -9.09 -0.27
C VAL A 51 8.04 -7.62 -0.28
N ARG A 52 8.76 -6.82 0.50
CA ARG A 52 8.73 -5.36 0.40
C ARG A 52 9.91 -4.89 -0.41
N GLU A 53 9.64 -4.09 -1.43
CA GLU A 53 10.65 -3.53 -2.32
C GLU A 53 10.09 -2.33 -3.09
N THR A 54 10.99 -1.53 -3.67
CA THR A 54 10.65 -0.38 -4.49
C THR A 54 10.76 -0.78 -5.96
N LEU A 55 9.61 -0.85 -6.66
CA LEU A 55 9.55 -1.16 -8.09
C LEU A 55 9.86 0.08 -8.95
N ASP A 56 9.34 1.24 -8.53
CA ASP A 56 9.62 2.56 -9.10
C ASP A 56 10.00 3.54 -7.97
N GLU A 57 11.15 4.20 -8.10
CA GLU A 57 11.63 5.21 -7.14
C GLU A 57 10.68 6.41 -7.00
N GLN A 58 9.76 6.61 -7.96
CA GLN A 58 8.75 7.68 -7.92
C GLN A 58 7.46 7.27 -7.22
N GLU A 59 7.22 5.97 -7.04
CA GLU A 59 6.02 5.43 -6.38
C GLU A 59 6.30 5.00 -4.93
N GLY A 60 7.57 4.75 -4.61
CA GLY A 60 8.00 4.33 -3.27
C GLY A 60 7.93 2.81 -3.11
N GLU A 61 8.05 2.36 -1.87
CA GLU A 61 8.03 0.94 -1.55
C GLU A 61 6.61 0.35 -1.65
N ALA A 62 6.55 -0.89 -2.11
CA ALA A 62 5.34 -1.68 -2.23
C ALA A 62 5.49 -3.05 -1.56
N VAL A 63 4.37 -3.71 -1.25
CA VAL A 63 4.32 -5.15 -1.02
C VAL A 63 4.10 -5.83 -2.37
N VAL A 64 5.06 -6.66 -2.79
CA VAL A 64 5.09 -7.29 -4.11
C VAL A 64 4.99 -8.81 -3.97
N GLY A 65 4.08 -9.40 -4.73
CA GLY A 65 3.80 -10.83 -4.76
C GLY A 65 4.16 -11.41 -6.12
N TYR A 66 5.04 -12.40 -6.11
CA TYR A 66 5.55 -13.05 -7.32
C TYR A 66 4.88 -14.40 -7.55
N PHE A 67 4.53 -14.66 -8.81
CA PHE A 67 4.06 -15.96 -9.27
C PHE A 67 5.21 -16.94 -9.51
N VAL A 68 4.91 -18.23 -9.70
CA VAL A 68 5.91 -19.30 -9.89
C VAL A 68 6.83 -19.04 -11.09
N THR A 69 6.34 -18.31 -12.10
CA THR A 69 7.09 -17.89 -13.30
C THR A 69 8.09 -16.79 -13.02
N GLY A 70 8.00 -16.11 -11.87
CA GLY A 70 8.75 -14.91 -11.55
C GLY A 70 8.06 -13.61 -11.97
N ASP A 71 6.87 -13.68 -12.58
CA ASP A 71 6.06 -12.50 -12.90
C ASP A 71 5.44 -11.89 -11.63
N ILE A 72 5.26 -10.57 -11.61
CA ILE A 72 4.54 -9.88 -10.54
C ILE A 72 3.06 -10.16 -10.71
N LEU A 73 2.46 -10.83 -9.74
CA LEU A 73 1.03 -11.08 -9.66
C LEU A 73 0.30 -10.00 -8.85
N PHE A 74 0.96 -9.48 -7.82
CA PHE A 74 0.41 -8.44 -6.96
C PHE A 74 1.45 -7.34 -6.71
N ALA A 75 1.02 -6.10 -6.76
CA ALA A 75 1.76 -4.95 -6.24
C ALA A 75 0.80 -4.07 -5.43
N VAL A 76 1.20 -3.73 -4.20
CA VAL A 76 0.45 -2.86 -3.30
C VAL A 76 1.38 -1.73 -2.84
N ILE A 77 1.20 -0.55 -3.43
CA ILE A 77 2.01 0.64 -3.13
C ILE A 77 1.65 1.15 -1.72
N LEU A 78 2.66 1.50 -0.93
CA LEU A 78 2.52 1.96 0.44
C LEU A 78 2.66 3.48 0.55
N ASP A 79 1.85 4.19 -0.24
CA ASP A 79 1.83 5.65 -0.35
C ASP A 79 0.77 6.30 0.58
N PRO A 80 0.86 7.63 0.84
CA PRO A 80 -0.01 8.33 1.79
C PRO A 80 -1.47 8.50 1.33
N PHE A 81 -1.80 8.16 0.09
CA PHE A 81 -3.17 8.15 -0.42
C PHE A 81 -3.78 6.75 -0.29
N GLU A 82 -3.04 5.71 -0.65
CA GLU A 82 -3.50 4.32 -0.65
C GLU A 82 -3.56 3.72 0.76
N VAL A 83 -2.57 3.98 1.62
CA VAL A 83 -2.53 3.42 2.99
C VAL A 83 -3.80 3.74 3.81
N PRO A 84 -4.31 4.99 3.85
CA PRO A 84 -5.56 5.28 4.54
C PRO A 84 -6.78 4.55 3.96
N VAL A 85 -6.87 4.42 2.63
CA VAL A 85 -7.98 3.71 1.95
C VAL A 85 -7.93 2.23 2.29
N MET A 86 -6.75 1.62 2.22
CA MET A 86 -6.52 0.23 2.60
C MET A 86 -6.80 -0.02 4.09
N LYS A 87 -6.42 0.88 4.99
CA LYS A 87 -6.77 0.78 6.41
C LYS A 87 -8.29 0.79 6.63
N ILE A 88 -9.02 1.65 5.93
CA ILE A 88 -10.49 1.66 5.99
C ILE A 88 -11.06 0.35 5.43
N ALA A 89 -10.52 -0.15 4.31
CA ALA A 89 -10.92 -1.43 3.74
C ALA A 89 -10.67 -2.59 4.73
N LEU A 90 -9.52 -2.60 5.40
CA LEU A 90 -9.18 -3.57 6.44
C LEU A 90 -10.17 -3.54 7.61
N GLN A 91 -10.46 -2.35 8.14
CA GLN A 91 -11.44 -2.16 9.22
C GLN A 91 -12.86 -2.62 8.84
N ARG A 92 -13.19 -2.60 7.54
CA ARG A 92 -14.46 -3.08 7.00
C ARG A 92 -14.46 -4.55 6.59
N GLY A 93 -13.32 -5.25 6.76
CA GLY A 93 -13.15 -6.64 6.31
C GLY A 93 -13.08 -6.80 4.79
N LYS A 94 -12.77 -5.74 4.05
CA LYS A 94 -12.76 -5.66 2.58
C LYS A 94 -11.37 -5.45 1.95
N LEU A 95 -10.29 -5.54 2.73
CA LEU A 95 -8.94 -5.33 2.21
C LEU A 95 -8.59 -6.30 1.08
N ARG A 96 -9.02 -7.57 1.17
CA ARG A 96 -8.82 -8.55 0.10
C ARG A 96 -9.49 -8.11 -1.21
N GLU A 97 -10.78 -7.80 -1.16
CA GLU A 97 -11.54 -7.31 -2.33
C GLU A 97 -10.87 -6.08 -2.96
N TYR A 98 -10.38 -5.17 -2.11
CA TYR A 98 -9.66 -3.99 -2.54
C TYR A 98 -8.37 -4.33 -3.29
N ILE A 99 -7.51 -5.16 -2.69
CA ILE A 99 -6.22 -5.56 -3.28
C ILE A 99 -6.43 -6.29 -4.62
N LEU A 100 -7.44 -7.18 -4.70
CA LEU A 100 -7.75 -7.88 -5.94
C LEU A 100 -8.17 -6.89 -7.03
N ALA A 101 -9.09 -5.98 -6.72
CA ALA A 101 -9.57 -4.98 -7.66
C ALA A 101 -8.46 -4.04 -8.13
N ALA A 102 -7.59 -3.60 -7.23
CA ALA A 102 -6.45 -2.73 -7.55
C ALA A 102 -5.41 -3.39 -8.47
N ASN A 103 -5.33 -4.72 -8.46
CA ASN A 103 -4.45 -5.51 -9.32
C ASN A 103 -5.18 -6.10 -10.54
N GLU A 104 -6.42 -5.68 -10.81
CA GLU A 104 -7.27 -6.21 -11.89
C GLU A 104 -7.51 -7.74 -11.81
N LEU A 105 -7.46 -8.30 -10.61
CA LEU A 105 -7.64 -9.72 -10.34
C LEU A 105 -9.07 -10.02 -9.89
N THR A 106 -9.53 -11.21 -10.26
CA THR A 106 -10.79 -11.79 -9.79
C THR A 106 -10.54 -13.09 -9.03
N GLU A 107 -11.48 -13.48 -8.18
CA GLU A 107 -11.41 -14.76 -7.45
C GLU A 107 -11.34 -15.95 -8.42
N ASP A 108 -12.04 -15.88 -9.56
CA ASP A 108 -12.01 -16.93 -10.58
C ASP A 108 -10.63 -17.06 -11.23
N MET A 109 -9.96 -15.95 -11.52
CA MET A 109 -8.58 -15.96 -12.02
C MET A 109 -7.66 -16.64 -11.01
N LEU A 110 -7.76 -16.27 -9.72
CA LEU A 110 -6.95 -16.87 -8.65
C LEU A 110 -7.21 -18.36 -8.45
N ALA A 111 -8.45 -18.82 -8.65
CA ALA A 111 -8.81 -20.24 -8.53
C ALA A 111 -8.15 -21.11 -9.62
N THR A 112 -7.77 -20.52 -10.76
CA THR A 112 -7.11 -21.22 -11.86
C THR A 112 -5.58 -21.19 -11.79
N ILE A 113 -5.01 -20.48 -10.79
CA ILE A 113 -3.57 -20.40 -10.62
C ILE A 113 -3.06 -21.74 -10.08
N GLU A 114 -2.27 -22.45 -10.89
CA GLU A 114 -1.49 -23.60 -10.45
C GLU A 114 -0.39 -23.12 -9.49
N LYS A 115 -0.30 -23.75 -8.31
CA LYS A 115 0.63 -23.38 -7.25
C LYS A 115 2.01 -24.00 -7.41
#